data_AF-A0A0F0IF39-F1
#
_entry.id   AF-A0A0F0IF39-F1
#
_cell.length_a   1.000
_cell.length_b   1.000
_cell.length_c   1.000
_cell.angle_alpha   90.00
_cell.angle_beta   90.00
_cell.angle_gamma   90.00
#
_symmetry.space_group_name_H-M   'P 1'
#
loop_
_entity.id
_entity.type
_entity.pdbx_description
1 polymer ?
#
loop_
_entity_poly.entity_id
_entity_poly.type
_entity_poly.pdbx_seq_one_letter_code
_entity_poly.pdbx_strand_id
1 'polypeptide(L)'
;MTSQTGVIGISGPSSSGKTTLARLLQRIFSKADECLFTFIVHEDDFYFPDDRPPESEDKDHVLRPVHENIDVHLFLPAPYDMVKSRREGRSGYVTSGPAPEPTSLPQRSSVSDEVDLEGEDDRPPQNFWTDPPGYVDDIVWPRYVQDHAWLILPEGEPQKSNTLSADSQELINKVGQGVNLRTNAGVIVAPGEGTKPMVDILKWAVEEVLKYLERNILEVHE
;
A
#
# COMPACT_ATOMS: atom_id res chain seq x y z
N MET A 1 11.14 -5.16 32.68
CA MET A 1 10.16 -4.48 31.81
C MET A 1 10.16 -5.22 30.49
N THR A 2 9.10 -5.96 30.19
CA THR A 2 8.89 -6.54 28.86
C THR A 2 8.70 -5.38 27.89
N SER A 3 9.51 -5.31 26.84
CA SER A 3 9.30 -4.33 25.77
C SER A 3 8.05 -4.75 25.01
N GLN A 4 7.01 -3.93 25.03
CA GLN A 4 5.79 -4.17 24.29
C GLN A 4 5.98 -3.62 22.88
N THR A 5 5.75 -4.45 21.86
CA THR A 5 5.83 -4.06 20.46
C THR A 5 4.43 -4.02 19.91
N GLY A 6 4.06 -2.90 19.27
CA GLY A 6 2.82 -2.78 18.50
C GLY A 6 3.14 -2.71 17.01
N VAL A 7 2.37 -3.45 16.21
CA VAL A 7 2.53 -3.55 14.76
C VAL A 7 1.32 -2.91 14.08
N ILE A 8 1.57 -1.88 13.28
CA ILE A 8 0.52 -1.16 12.54
C ILE A 8 0.65 -1.49 11.05
N GLY A 9 -0.34 -2.18 10.49
CA GLY A 9 -0.44 -2.47 9.07
C GLY A 9 -1.12 -1.32 8.32
N ILE A 10 -0.52 -0.85 7.22
CA ILE A 10 -1.10 0.19 6.37
C ILE A 10 -1.29 -0.38 4.96
N SER A 11 -2.54 -0.60 4.58
CA SER A 11 -2.93 -1.20 3.30
C SER A 11 -3.77 -0.24 2.43
N GLY A 12 -3.98 -0.60 1.16
CA GLY A 12 -4.70 0.19 0.16
C GLY A 12 -4.09 0.08 -1.24
N PRO A 13 -4.80 0.57 -2.28
CA PRO A 13 -4.33 0.51 -3.67
C PRO A 13 -3.05 1.33 -3.88
N SER A 14 -2.40 1.09 -5.03
CA SER A 14 -1.25 1.90 -5.45
C SER A 14 -1.67 3.39 -5.51
N SER A 15 -0.78 4.28 -5.07
CA SER A 15 -1.05 5.73 -5.00
C SER A 15 -2.11 6.20 -3.99
N SER A 16 -2.61 5.38 -3.06
CA SER A 16 -3.50 5.88 -1.98
C SER A 16 -2.81 6.74 -0.93
N GLY A 17 -1.47 6.74 -0.88
CA GLY A 17 -0.67 7.51 0.07
C GLY A 17 -0.12 6.72 1.26
N LYS A 18 -0.14 5.38 1.20
CA LYS A 18 0.40 4.48 2.26
C LYS A 18 1.78 4.88 2.77
N THR A 19 2.76 4.99 1.87
CA THR A 19 4.15 5.35 2.21
C THR A 19 4.25 6.72 2.84
N THR A 20 3.44 7.68 2.37
CA THR A 20 3.37 9.03 2.95
C THR A 20 2.84 8.98 4.37
N LEU A 21 1.73 8.27 4.60
CA LEU A 21 1.14 8.12 5.93
C LEU A 21 2.09 7.41 6.89
N ALA A 22 2.72 6.30 6.47
CA ALA A 22 3.68 5.56 7.26
C ALA A 22 4.83 6.44 7.76
N ARG A 23 5.44 7.22 6.86
CA ARG A 23 6.54 8.15 7.19
C ARG A 23 6.10 9.28 8.12
N LEU A 24 4.88 9.81 7.94
CA LEU A 24 4.35 10.86 8.81
C LEU A 24 4.05 10.33 10.21
N LEU A 25 3.43 9.16 10.33
CA LEU A 25 3.19 8.49 11.61
C LEU A 25 4.51 8.22 12.32
N GLN A 26 5.49 7.59 11.65
CA GLN A 26 6.82 7.36 12.20
C GLN A 26 7.44 8.65 12.74
N ARG A 27 7.40 9.74 11.97
CA ARG A 27 7.97 11.03 12.38
C ARG A 27 7.28 11.65 13.60
N ILE A 28 5.97 11.45 13.75
CA ILE A 28 5.20 11.93 14.91
C ILE A 28 5.56 11.09 16.14
N PHE A 29 5.47 9.76 16.03
CA PHE A 29 5.65 8.86 17.15
C PHE A 29 7.11 8.78 17.62
N SER A 30 8.10 8.81 16.72
CA SER A 30 9.53 8.91 17.13
C SER A 30 9.87 10.18 17.91
N LYS A 31 9.00 11.19 17.92
CA LYS A 31 9.18 12.43 18.68
C LYS A 31 8.21 12.56 19.85
N ALA A 32 7.28 11.62 20.00
CA ALA A 32 6.27 11.66 21.05
C ALA A 32 6.86 11.27 22.40
N ASP A 33 7.81 10.32 22.41
CA ASP A 33 8.47 9.82 23.62
C ASP A 33 9.89 9.33 23.30
N GLU A 34 10.87 9.67 24.13
CA GLU A 34 12.29 9.26 23.96
C GLU A 34 12.49 7.74 24.10
N CYS A 35 11.57 7.04 24.75
CA CYS A 35 11.59 5.60 24.91
C CYS A 35 10.88 4.85 23.77
N LEU A 36 10.21 5.56 22.85
CA LEU A 36 9.49 4.92 21.75
C LEU A 36 10.38 4.75 20.52
N PHE A 37 10.74 3.50 20.23
CA PHE A 37 11.44 3.14 19.01
C PHE A 37 10.45 2.80 17.90
N THR A 38 10.53 3.48 16.76
CA THR A 38 9.67 3.20 15.59
C THR A 38 10.50 3.01 14.32
N PHE A 39 10.09 2.05 13.49
CA PHE A 39 10.70 1.77 12.20
C PHE A 39 9.61 1.38 11.19
N ILE A 40 9.93 1.45 9.90
CA ILE A 40 9.02 1.09 8.81
C ILE A 40 9.62 -0.11 8.09
N VAL A 41 8.77 -1.09 7.80
CA VAL A 41 9.08 -2.24 6.96
C VAL A 41 8.21 -2.16 5.72
N HIS A 42 8.81 -2.32 4.54
CA HIS A 42 8.07 -2.44 3.29
C HIS A 42 7.94 -3.92 2.94
N GLU A 43 6.72 -4.41 2.77
CA GLU A 43 6.47 -5.82 2.41
C GLU A 43 7.04 -6.16 1.02
N ASP A 44 7.07 -5.17 0.12
CA ASP A 44 7.67 -5.27 -1.22
C ASP A 44 9.17 -5.68 -1.16
N ASP A 45 9.88 -5.40 -0.07
CA ASP A 45 11.30 -5.78 0.11
C ASP A 45 11.49 -7.31 0.27
N PHE A 46 10.41 -8.03 0.62
CA PHE A 46 10.40 -9.48 0.80
C PHE A 46 9.76 -10.23 -0.38
N TYR A 47 9.48 -9.52 -1.48
CA TYR A 47 8.93 -10.16 -2.67
C TYR A 47 9.97 -11.09 -3.30
N PHE A 48 9.63 -12.38 -3.40
CA PHE A 48 10.47 -13.33 -4.13
C PHE A 48 10.31 -13.08 -5.63
N PRO A 49 11.41 -12.93 -6.38
CA PRO A 49 11.38 -12.89 -7.85
C PRO A 49 11.14 -14.31 -8.38
N ASP A 50 10.05 -14.95 -7.98
CA ASP A 50 9.58 -16.13 -8.69
C ASP A 50 8.89 -15.64 -9.97
N ASP A 51 9.30 -16.18 -11.10
CA ASP A 51 8.71 -15.94 -12.44
C ASP A 51 7.24 -16.42 -12.55
N ARG A 52 6.60 -16.74 -11.42
CA ARG A 52 5.21 -17.18 -11.33
C ARG A 52 4.47 -16.21 -10.40
N PRO A 53 3.42 -15.53 -10.88
CA PRO A 53 2.56 -14.77 -9.98
C PRO A 53 2.05 -15.72 -8.89
N PRO A 54 2.01 -15.29 -7.62
CA PRO A 54 1.51 -16.13 -6.54
C PRO A 54 0.10 -16.61 -6.92
N GLU A 55 -0.09 -17.93 -6.91
CA GLU A 55 -1.43 -18.51 -6.97
C GLU A 55 -2.21 -17.99 -5.75
N SER A 56 -3.52 -17.77 -5.92
CA SER A 56 -4.42 -17.21 -4.89
C SER A 56 -4.14 -17.76 -3.49
N GLU A 57 -4.17 -16.88 -2.46
CA GLU A 57 -4.00 -17.17 -1.02
C GLU A 57 -3.44 -18.57 -0.68
N ASP A 58 -2.12 -18.74 -0.78
CA ASP A 58 -1.47 -19.90 -0.19
C ASP A 58 -1.60 -19.82 1.33
N LYS A 59 -2.18 -20.88 1.92
CA LYS A 59 -2.37 -20.94 3.37
C LYS A 59 -1.06 -21.09 4.14
N ASP A 60 -0.03 -21.57 3.45
CA ASP A 60 1.30 -21.80 3.99
C ASP A 60 2.28 -20.69 3.58
N HIS A 61 1.76 -19.55 3.08
CA HIS A 61 2.59 -18.41 2.69
C HIS A 61 3.46 -17.94 3.86
N VAL A 62 4.76 -17.73 3.59
CA VAL A 62 5.78 -17.40 4.60
C VAL A 62 5.46 -16.13 5.39
N LEU A 63 4.73 -15.19 4.78
CA LEU A 63 4.32 -13.93 5.43
C LEU A 63 2.97 -14.01 6.17
N ARG A 64 2.20 -15.11 6.06
CA ARG A 64 0.91 -15.22 6.76
C ARG A 64 1.04 -15.09 8.28
N PRO A 65 2.03 -15.71 8.95
CA PRO A 65 2.25 -15.48 10.38
C PRO A 65 2.52 -14.00 10.72
N VAL A 66 3.08 -13.21 9.79
CA VAL A 66 3.29 -11.77 10.01
C VAL A 66 1.96 -11.03 10.10
N HIS A 67 0.98 -11.39 9.26
CA HIS A 67 -0.35 -10.76 9.29
C HIS A 67 -1.10 -11.00 10.60
N GLU A 68 -0.90 -12.15 11.24
CA GLU A 68 -1.49 -12.47 12.55
C GLU A 68 -0.91 -11.61 13.69
N ASN A 69 0.27 -11.01 13.48
CA ASN A 69 0.93 -10.15 14.46
C ASN A 69 0.61 -8.66 14.24
N ILE A 70 -0.24 -8.30 13.26
CA ILE A 70 -0.65 -6.91 13.06
C ILE A 70 -1.74 -6.57 14.08
N ASP A 71 -1.47 -5.58 14.92
CA ASP A 71 -2.42 -5.12 15.93
C ASP A 71 -3.47 -4.15 15.39
N VAL A 72 -3.05 -3.26 14.48
CA VAL A 72 -3.90 -2.20 13.91
C VAL A 72 -3.84 -2.29 12.40
N HIS A 73 -4.97 -2.63 11.78
CA HIS A 73 -5.11 -2.69 10.31
C HIS A 73 -5.74 -1.38 9.80
N LEU A 74 -4.93 -0.46 9.27
CA LEU A 74 -5.40 0.75 8.60
C LEU A 74 -5.52 0.52 7.09
N PHE A 75 -6.62 0.94 6.49
CA PHE A 75 -6.83 0.85 5.04
C PHE A 75 -7.17 2.19 4.43
N LEU A 76 -6.40 2.58 3.41
CA LEU A 76 -6.60 3.83 2.68
C LEU A 76 -7.28 3.52 1.35
N PRO A 77 -8.60 3.73 1.21
CA PRO A 77 -9.25 3.64 -0.11
C PRO A 77 -8.67 4.67 -1.07
N ALA A 78 -8.69 4.36 -2.36
CA ALA A 78 -8.55 5.35 -3.42
C ALA A 78 -9.52 5.01 -4.54
N PRO A 79 -10.26 6.00 -5.06
CA PRO A 79 -11.19 5.78 -6.15
C PRO A 79 -10.45 5.41 -7.44
N TYR A 80 -11.10 4.60 -8.28
CA TYR A 80 -10.55 4.12 -9.55
C TYR A 80 -9.91 5.25 -10.37
N ASP A 81 -10.64 6.34 -10.59
CA ASP A 81 -10.19 7.44 -11.45
C ASP A 81 -8.89 8.08 -10.92
N MET A 82 -8.74 8.14 -9.60
CA MET A 82 -7.52 8.64 -8.97
C MET A 82 -6.37 7.66 -9.13
N VAL A 83 -6.62 6.36 -8.96
CA VAL A 83 -5.60 5.31 -9.20
C VAL A 83 -5.12 5.37 -10.65
N LYS A 84 -6.05 5.43 -11.60
CA LYS A 84 -5.76 5.53 -13.03
C LYS A 84 -4.95 6.78 -13.37
N SER A 85 -5.45 7.97 -13.02
CA SER A 85 -4.75 9.22 -13.30
C SER A 85 -3.34 9.27 -12.70
N ARG A 86 -3.15 8.78 -11.46
CA ARG A 86 -1.83 8.77 -10.80
C ARG A 86 -0.88 7.70 -11.33
N ARG A 87 -1.39 6.59 -11.88
CA ARG A 87 -0.56 5.56 -12.49
C ARG A 87 -0.13 5.95 -13.91
N GLU A 88 -1.05 6.43 -14.72
CA GLU A 88 -0.78 6.89 -16.09
C GLU A 88 0.06 8.18 -16.10
N GLY A 89 -0.08 9.04 -15.08
CA GLY A 89 0.74 10.23 -14.92
C GLY A 89 2.14 9.98 -14.33
N ARG A 90 2.48 8.74 -13.94
CA ARG A 90 3.81 8.42 -13.39
C ARG A 90 4.80 8.15 -14.51
N SER A 91 5.95 8.82 -14.46
CA SER A 91 7.04 8.62 -15.41
C SER A 91 7.57 7.17 -15.39
N GLY A 92 7.53 6.51 -14.23
CA GLY A 92 7.89 5.11 -14.06
C GLY A 92 8.14 4.72 -12.60
N TYR A 93 8.49 3.45 -12.38
CA TYR A 93 8.78 2.82 -11.10
C TYR A 93 10.22 2.33 -11.11
N VAL A 94 10.92 2.54 -10.00
CA VAL A 94 12.19 1.85 -9.75
C VAL A 94 11.83 0.42 -9.37
N THR A 95 12.26 -0.55 -10.17
CA THR A 95 12.06 -1.97 -9.90
C THR A 95 13.37 -2.59 -9.44
N SER A 96 13.29 -3.44 -8.41
CA SER A 96 14.41 -4.27 -7.98
C SER A 96 14.63 -5.39 -9.01
N GLY A 97 15.78 -5.40 -9.69
CA GLY A 97 16.13 -6.45 -10.66
C GLY A 97 17.19 -6.00 -11.67
N PRO A 98 17.91 -6.93 -12.34
CA PRO A 98 18.89 -6.62 -13.37
C PRO A 98 18.22 -6.03 -14.62
N ALA A 99 18.82 -4.99 -15.20
CA ALA A 99 18.29 -4.31 -16.39
C ALA A 99 18.10 -5.26 -17.57
N PRO A 100 16.95 -5.19 -18.26
CA PRO A 100 16.88 -5.77 -19.60
C PRO A 100 17.96 -5.09 -20.43
N GLU A 101 18.78 -5.89 -21.11
CA GLU A 101 19.87 -5.35 -21.93
C GLU A 101 19.30 -4.36 -22.95
N PRO A 102 19.80 -3.12 -22.99
CA PRO A 102 19.25 -2.11 -23.86
C PRO A 102 19.47 -2.48 -25.33
N THR A 103 18.38 -2.74 -26.05
CA THR A 103 18.38 -2.79 -27.51
C THR A 103 18.75 -1.39 -28.01
N SER A 104 19.97 -1.24 -28.52
CA SER A 104 20.53 0.01 -29.03
C SER A 104 19.60 0.72 -30.02
N LEU A 105 19.38 2.05 -29.86
CA LEU A 105 19.18 3.09 -30.91
C LEU A 105 18.76 4.47 -30.29
N PRO A 106 18.95 5.61 -30.99
CA PRO A 106 20.13 6.47 -30.97
C PRO A 106 19.94 7.83 -30.23
N GLN A 107 21.10 8.44 -29.91
CA GLN A 107 21.31 9.69 -29.17
C GLN A 107 20.38 10.87 -29.53
N ARG A 108 19.92 11.58 -28.49
CA ARG A 108 19.66 13.03 -28.55
C ARG A 108 20.04 13.70 -27.23
N SER A 109 20.92 14.68 -27.35
CA SER A 109 21.57 15.48 -26.31
C SER A 109 20.75 16.70 -25.86
N SER A 110 20.75 17.02 -24.55
CA SER A 110 21.24 18.29 -23.93
C SER A 110 20.79 18.43 -22.44
N VAL A 111 21.67 18.27 -21.43
CA VAL A 111 22.35 19.30 -20.55
C VAL A 111 21.38 20.04 -19.58
N SER A 112 21.58 20.24 -18.25
CA SER A 112 22.73 20.23 -17.30
C SER A 112 22.22 20.18 -15.85
N ASP A 113 22.96 19.52 -14.94
CA ASP A 113 23.37 20.09 -13.65
C ASP A 113 24.59 19.29 -13.15
N GLU A 114 25.69 20.00 -12.87
CA GLU A 114 27.01 19.43 -12.55
C GLU A 114 27.03 18.77 -11.17
N VAL A 115 27.28 17.46 -11.14
CA VAL A 115 27.61 16.67 -9.95
C VAL A 115 28.86 15.87 -10.26
N ASP A 116 29.82 15.94 -9.34
CA ASP A 116 31.16 15.33 -9.35
C ASP A 116 31.21 13.93 -9.97
N LEU A 117 31.91 13.79 -11.11
CA LEU A 117 31.84 12.63 -12.03
C LEU A 117 32.98 11.61 -11.88
N GLU A 118 33.84 11.71 -10.86
CA GLU A 118 35.01 10.82 -10.72
C GLU A 118 34.86 9.76 -9.61
N GLY A 119 33.65 9.58 -9.07
CA GLY A 119 33.29 8.37 -8.32
C GLY A 119 32.58 7.40 -9.25
N GLU A 120 33.15 6.22 -9.51
CA GLU A 120 32.40 5.11 -10.09
C GLU A 120 31.14 4.89 -9.24
N ASP A 121 29.98 5.16 -9.82
CA ASP A 121 28.70 4.86 -9.20
C ASP A 121 28.51 3.34 -9.26
N ASP A 122 29.08 2.64 -8.27
CA ASP A 122 29.04 1.18 -8.08
C ASP A 122 27.62 0.62 -7.87
N ARG A 123 26.58 1.46 -7.99
CA ARG A 123 25.19 1.01 -7.87
C ARG A 123 24.79 0.28 -9.16
N PRO A 124 24.19 -0.92 -9.06
CA PRO A 124 23.67 -1.62 -10.23
C PRO A 124 22.65 -0.74 -10.97
N PRO A 125 22.62 -0.78 -12.31
CA PRO A 125 21.68 0.02 -13.11
C PRO A 125 20.25 -0.28 -12.66
N GLN A 126 19.56 0.76 -12.19
CA GLN A 126 18.20 0.64 -11.71
C GLN A 126 17.25 0.46 -12.90
N ASN A 127 16.38 -0.53 -12.78
CA ASN A 127 15.36 -0.78 -13.79
C ASN A 127 14.22 0.21 -13.62
N PHE A 128 13.79 0.79 -14.75
CA PHE A 128 12.70 1.74 -14.80
C PHE A 128 11.53 1.10 -15.55
N TRP A 129 10.46 0.78 -14.84
CA TRP A 129 9.22 0.28 -15.44
C TRP A 129 8.25 1.43 -15.67
N THR A 130 7.65 1.52 -16.85
CA THR A 130 6.56 2.48 -17.14
C THR A 130 5.31 1.69 -17.48
N ASP A 131 4.17 2.05 -16.87
CA ASP A 131 2.90 1.36 -17.12
C ASP A 131 2.53 1.50 -18.63
N PRO A 132 2.34 0.40 -19.37
CA PRO A 132 1.94 0.47 -20.78
C PRO A 132 0.50 1.01 -20.90
N PRO A 133 0.11 1.56 -22.07
CA PRO A 133 -1.26 2.02 -22.29
C PRO A 133 -2.29 0.91 -21.99
N GLY A 134 -3.34 1.23 -21.23
CA GLY A 134 -4.39 0.28 -20.83
C GLY A 134 -4.05 -0.62 -19.64
N TYR A 135 -2.81 -0.63 -19.15
CA TYR A 135 -2.37 -1.51 -18.06
C TYR A 135 -3.20 -1.38 -16.78
N VAL A 136 -3.68 -0.17 -16.48
CA VAL A 136 -4.51 0.06 -15.29
C VAL A 136 -5.88 -0.61 -15.44
N ASP A 137 -6.54 -0.39 -16.58
CA ASP A 137 -7.88 -0.93 -16.88
C ASP A 137 -7.84 -2.47 -17.01
N ASP A 138 -6.80 -2.99 -17.67
CA ASP A 138 -6.75 -4.39 -18.10
C ASP A 138 -6.15 -5.32 -17.03
N ILE A 139 -5.22 -4.82 -16.20
CA ILE A 139 -4.45 -5.65 -15.26
C ILE A 139 -4.58 -5.15 -13.82
N VAL A 140 -4.17 -3.91 -13.54
CA VAL A 140 -4.01 -3.42 -12.17
C VAL A 140 -5.33 -3.38 -11.41
N TRP A 141 -6.37 -2.80 -12.02
CA TRP A 141 -7.66 -2.63 -11.34
C TRP A 141 -8.42 -3.95 -11.19
N PRO A 142 -8.59 -4.79 -12.24
CA PRO A 142 -9.17 -6.12 -12.10
C PRO A 142 -8.50 -6.95 -11.00
N ARG A 143 -7.17 -6.96 -10.96
CA ARG A 143 -6.42 -7.71 -9.96
C ARG A 143 -6.61 -7.15 -8.54
N TYR A 144 -6.55 -5.83 -8.40
CA TYR A 144 -6.81 -5.18 -7.12
C TYR A 144 -8.21 -5.53 -6.58
N VAL A 145 -9.24 -5.46 -7.42
CA VAL A 145 -10.62 -5.80 -7.04
C VAL A 145 -10.75 -7.27 -6.67
N GLN A 146 -10.09 -8.16 -7.41
CA GLN A 146 -10.08 -9.60 -7.13
C GLN A 146 -9.43 -9.90 -5.78
N ASP A 147 -8.24 -9.36 -5.53
CA ASP A 147 -7.47 -9.60 -4.30
C ASP A 147 -8.14 -8.98 -3.06
N HIS A 148 -8.94 -7.92 -3.25
CA HIS A 148 -9.66 -7.23 -2.19
C HIS A 148 -11.16 -7.53 -2.20
N ALA A 149 -11.62 -8.58 -2.91
CA ALA A 149 -13.03 -8.94 -2.98
C ALA A 149 -13.65 -9.29 -1.61
N TRP A 150 -12.82 -9.66 -0.64
CA TRP A 150 -13.23 -9.89 0.75
C TRP A 150 -13.55 -8.59 1.51
N LEU A 151 -13.02 -7.45 1.06
CA LEU A 151 -13.15 -6.13 1.67
C LEU A 151 -14.04 -5.18 0.86
N ILE A 152 -13.96 -5.22 -0.47
CA ILE A 152 -14.71 -4.34 -1.38
C ILE A 152 -16.11 -4.90 -1.63
N LEU A 153 -17.10 -4.03 -1.53
CA LEU A 153 -18.49 -4.32 -1.83
C LEU A 153 -18.91 -3.72 -3.17
N PRO A 154 -19.90 -4.33 -3.85
CA PRO A 154 -20.63 -3.68 -4.93
C PRO A 154 -21.14 -2.29 -4.54
N GLU A 155 -21.17 -1.37 -5.49
CA GLU A 155 -21.74 -0.05 -5.29
C GLU A 155 -23.22 -0.15 -4.92
N GLY A 156 -23.62 0.56 -3.86
CA GLY A 156 -25.00 0.55 -3.35
C GLY A 156 -25.32 -0.59 -2.37
N GLU A 157 -24.43 -1.56 -2.14
CA GLU A 157 -24.61 -2.53 -1.07
C GLU A 157 -24.30 -1.94 0.32
N PRO A 158 -25.04 -2.35 1.37
CA PRO A 158 -24.76 -1.90 2.72
C PRO A 158 -23.40 -2.44 3.20
N GLN A 159 -22.62 -1.58 3.87
CA GLN A 159 -21.27 -1.87 4.40
C GLN A 159 -21.19 -3.00 5.45
N LYS A 160 -22.32 -3.62 5.81
CA LYS A 160 -22.46 -4.78 6.71
C LYS A 160 -22.87 -6.07 5.99
N SER A 161 -22.86 -6.07 4.65
CA SER A 161 -23.19 -7.23 3.82
C SER A 161 -22.14 -8.34 3.99
N ASN A 162 -22.60 -9.57 4.26
CA ASN A 162 -21.75 -10.76 4.36
C ASN A 162 -21.67 -11.56 3.05
N THR A 163 -22.23 -11.04 1.95
CA THR A 163 -22.33 -11.77 0.67
C THR A 163 -20.95 -11.90 0.02
N LEU A 164 -20.29 -13.04 0.23
CA LEU A 164 -19.08 -13.45 -0.48
C LEU A 164 -19.50 -14.31 -1.69
N SER A 165 -20.12 -13.69 -2.69
CA SER A 165 -20.46 -14.41 -3.91
C SER A 165 -20.72 -13.44 -5.06
N ALA A 166 -19.66 -13.04 -5.74
CA ALA A 166 -19.76 -12.62 -7.13
C ALA A 166 -18.57 -13.25 -7.86
N ASP A 167 -18.84 -13.77 -9.06
CA ASP A 167 -17.80 -14.07 -10.03
C ASP A 167 -16.87 -12.84 -10.12
N SER A 168 -15.54 -13.02 -10.04
CA SER A 168 -14.58 -11.91 -9.93
C SER A 168 -14.79 -10.89 -11.06
N GLN A 169 -15.22 -11.35 -12.24
CA GLN A 169 -15.54 -10.51 -13.38
C GLN A 169 -16.83 -9.70 -13.22
N GLU A 170 -17.84 -10.26 -12.57
CA GLU A 170 -19.09 -9.55 -12.26
C GLU A 170 -18.86 -8.51 -11.17
N LEU A 171 -17.98 -8.81 -10.20
CA LEU A 171 -17.60 -7.87 -9.15
C LEU A 171 -16.90 -6.64 -9.73
N ILE A 172 -15.93 -6.81 -10.63
CA ILE A 172 -15.21 -5.70 -11.28
C ILE A 172 -16.17 -4.67 -11.90
N ASN A 173 -17.27 -5.13 -12.51
CA ASN A 173 -18.26 -4.24 -13.10
C ASN A 173 -19.17 -3.57 -12.07
N LYS A 174 -19.33 -4.17 -10.88
CA LYS A 174 -20.24 -3.70 -9.83
C LYS A 174 -19.57 -2.85 -8.76
N VAL A 175 -18.26 -2.91 -8.60
CA VAL A 175 -17.54 -2.14 -7.55
C VAL A 175 -17.45 -0.65 -7.85
N GLY A 176 -17.70 -0.23 -9.09
CA GLY A 176 -17.61 1.18 -9.50
C GLY A 176 -16.23 1.75 -9.17
N GLN A 177 -16.21 2.74 -8.27
CA GLN A 177 -14.98 3.40 -7.82
C GLN A 177 -14.15 2.58 -6.81
N GLY A 178 -14.64 1.43 -6.32
CA GLY A 178 -13.91 0.57 -5.38
C GLY A 178 -13.73 1.17 -3.97
N VAL A 179 -14.58 2.13 -3.61
CA VAL A 179 -14.53 2.84 -2.31
C VAL A 179 -15.59 2.36 -1.32
N ASN A 180 -16.55 1.54 -1.75
CA ASN A 180 -17.51 0.91 -0.86
C ASN A 180 -16.85 -0.29 -0.17
N LEU A 181 -16.49 -0.13 1.10
CA LEU A 181 -15.71 -1.11 1.85
C LEU A 181 -16.50 -1.65 3.04
N ARG A 182 -16.30 -2.94 3.35
CA ARG A 182 -16.83 -3.58 4.54
C ARG A 182 -16.22 -2.97 5.79
N THR A 183 -17.08 -2.68 6.76
CA THR A 183 -16.66 -2.13 8.07
C THR A 183 -16.50 -3.20 9.14
N ASN A 184 -16.91 -4.43 8.85
CA ASN A 184 -16.85 -5.59 9.74
C ASN A 184 -15.73 -6.59 9.39
N ALA A 185 -14.79 -6.22 8.53
CA ALA A 185 -13.73 -7.09 8.03
C ALA A 185 -12.45 -7.08 8.89
N GLY A 186 -12.49 -6.52 10.11
CA GLY A 186 -11.31 -6.39 10.97
C GLY A 186 -10.31 -5.31 10.52
N VAL A 187 -10.72 -4.43 9.61
CA VAL A 187 -9.90 -3.37 9.04
C VAL A 187 -10.54 -2.01 9.30
N ILE A 188 -9.74 -1.03 9.74
CA ILE A 188 -10.16 0.33 9.98
C ILE A 188 -9.96 1.14 8.69
N VAL A 189 -11.07 1.49 8.06
CA VAL A 189 -11.08 2.18 6.76
C VAL A 189 -10.98 3.69 6.96
N ALA A 190 -10.07 4.32 6.20
CA ALA A 190 -9.87 5.76 6.26
C ALA A 190 -11.12 6.52 5.74
N PRO A 191 -11.51 7.62 6.39
CA PRO A 191 -12.76 8.30 6.08
C PRO A 191 -12.73 9.04 4.73
N GLY A 192 -13.90 9.22 4.13
CA GLY A 192 -14.08 10.04 2.94
C GLY A 192 -13.60 9.40 1.63
N GLU A 193 -13.59 8.07 1.57
CA GLU A 193 -13.55 7.32 0.31
C GLU A 193 -12.34 7.68 -0.57
N GLY A 194 -11.20 8.00 0.06
CA GLY A 194 -9.96 8.35 -0.64
C GLY A 194 -9.89 9.76 -1.20
N THR A 195 -10.89 10.60 -0.95
CA THR A 195 -10.94 11.99 -1.43
C THR A 195 -10.49 13.03 -0.41
N LYS A 196 -10.38 12.64 0.87
CA LYS A 196 -9.96 13.56 1.93
C LYS A 196 -8.51 14.01 1.80
N PRO A 197 -8.19 15.25 2.21
CA PRO A 197 -6.82 15.73 2.31
C PRO A 197 -5.97 14.86 3.26
N MET A 198 -4.68 14.70 2.93
CA MET A 198 -3.73 13.92 3.74
C MET A 198 -3.65 14.39 5.21
N VAL A 199 -3.92 15.67 5.48
CA VAL A 199 -3.96 16.22 6.84
C VAL A 199 -5.07 15.56 7.67
N ASP A 200 -6.24 15.34 7.09
CA ASP A 200 -7.37 14.74 7.79
C ASP A 200 -7.17 13.24 7.96
N ILE A 201 -6.59 12.58 6.95
CA ILE A 201 -6.19 11.17 7.04
C ILE A 201 -5.13 10.96 8.12
N LEU A 202 -4.14 11.84 8.21
CA LEU A 202 -3.11 11.77 9.24
C LEU A 202 -3.68 11.92 10.64
N LYS A 203 -4.57 12.90 10.86
CA LYS A 203 -5.24 13.09 12.16
C LYS A 203 -6.02 11.84 12.57
N TRP A 204 -6.84 11.32 11.65
CA TRP A 204 -7.58 10.08 11.86
C TRP A 204 -6.65 8.91 12.21
N ALA A 205 -5.56 8.71 11.46
CA ALA A 205 -4.63 7.61 11.72
C ALA A 205 -3.93 7.75 13.08
N VAL A 206 -3.54 8.97 13.47
CA VAL A 206 -2.96 9.23 14.80
C VAL A 206 -3.97 8.90 15.90
N GLU A 207 -5.23 9.31 15.74
CA GLU A 207 -6.30 8.99 16.71
C GLU A 207 -6.51 7.47 16.85
N GLU A 208 -6.52 6.71 15.75
CA GLU A 208 -6.68 5.25 15.80
C GLU A 208 -5.49 4.56 16.47
N VAL A 209 -4.26 5.00 16.19
CA VAL A 209 -3.06 4.47 16.84
C VAL A 209 -3.03 4.82 18.33
N LEU A 210 -3.41 6.05 18.71
CA LEU A 210 -3.50 6.46 20.11
C LEU A 210 -4.54 5.64 20.88
N LYS A 211 -5.72 5.38 20.29
CA LYS A 211 -6.72 4.48 20.90
C LYS A 211 -6.17 3.09 21.18
N TYR A 212 -5.36 2.56 20.26
CA TYR A 212 -4.70 1.27 20.47
C TYR A 212 -3.67 1.36 21.62
N LEU A 213 -2.82 2.39 21.63
CA LEU A 213 -1.82 2.56 22.69
C LEU A 213 -2.48 2.73 24.07
N GLU A 214 -3.54 3.55 24.18
CA GLU A 214 -4.26 3.76 25.44
C GLU A 214 -4.86 2.46 26.00
N ARG A 215 -5.48 1.64 25.13
CA ARG A 215 -6.06 0.35 25.54
C ARG A 215 -4.98 -0.60 26.08
N ASN A 216 -3.84 -0.67 25.41
CA ASN A 216 -2.77 -1.60 25.74
C ASN A 216 -1.87 -1.12 26.89
N ILE A 217 -1.83 0.18 27.18
CA ILE A 217 -1.09 0.74 28.31
C ILE A 217 -1.94 0.69 29.59
N LEU A 218 -3.26 0.85 29.51
CA LEU A 218 -4.15 0.80 30.68
C LEU A 218 -4.35 -0.62 31.24
N GLU A 219 -4.35 -1.66 30.40
CA GLU A 219 -4.46 -3.06 30.86
C GLU A 219 -3.23 -3.56 31.65
N VAL A 220 -2.10 -2.83 31.64
CA VAL A 220 -0.88 -3.19 32.38
C VAL A 220 -0.91 -2.65 33.82
N HIS A 221 -1.87 -1.79 34.15
CA HIS A 221 -1.98 -1.12 35.46
C HIS A 221 -3.17 -1.57 36.31
N GLU A 222 -3.89 -2.63 35.91
CA GLU A 222 -4.93 -3.31 36.71
C GLU A 222 -4.47 -4.72 37.11
#